data_AF-A0A8X7WKG8-F1
#
_entry.id   AF-A0A8X7WKG8-F1
#
_cell.length_a   1.000
_cell.length_b   1.000
_cell.length_c   1.000
_cell.angle_alpha   90.00
_cell.angle_beta   90.00
_cell.angle_gamma   90.00
#
_symmetry.space_group_name_H-M   'P 1'
#
loop_
_entity.id
_entity.type
_entity.pdbx_description
1 polymer ?
#
loop_
_entity_poly.entity_id
_entity_poly.type
_entity_poly.pdbx_seq_one_letter_code
_entity_poly.pdbx_strand_id
1 'polypeptide(L)'
;MDGGGGSLYPKFSSENGNLDDAASMDPAEEIRNSKRQKEHINMLSYVCDSEYGIPRMCPCGGRIIDEVRRRDDYDTLPGKRFFTCKNYEADGLHYRQPWVLGVQEEIERLTKRVEEAEEVMLGASNLDRQIDRLEEQVKLLTEQVDFLTVQVATLEKVCFD
;
A
#
# COMPACT_ATOMS: atom_id res chain seq x y z
N MET A 1 60.69 -62.35 -16.23
CA MET A 1 59.51 -62.10 -17.11
C MET A 1 58.48 -61.52 -16.18
N ASP A 2 58.56 -60.20 -16.01
CA ASP A 2 57.94 -59.51 -14.88
C ASP A 2 56.49 -59.17 -15.20
N GLY A 3 55.59 -59.65 -14.35
CA GLY A 3 54.15 -59.45 -14.46
C GLY A 3 53.77 -58.03 -14.06
N GLY A 4 53.29 -57.25 -15.02
CA GLY A 4 52.67 -55.94 -14.78
C GLY A 4 51.21 -56.09 -14.38
N GLY A 5 50.93 -56.08 -13.06
CA GLY A 5 49.59 -55.93 -12.51
C GLY A 5 49.18 -54.45 -12.45
N GLY A 6 48.29 -54.03 -13.35
CA GLY A 6 47.70 -52.69 -13.34
C GLY A 6 46.69 -52.55 -12.20
N SER A 7 47.03 -51.75 -11.19
CA SER A 7 46.14 -51.39 -10.08
C SER A 7 45.11 -50.34 -10.53
N LEU A 8 43.85 -50.66 -10.22
CA LEU A 8 42.62 -50.02 -10.61
C LEU A 8 42.20 -48.98 -9.57
N TYR A 9 42.67 -47.73 -9.66
CA TYR A 9 42.04 -46.59 -8.96
C TYR A 9 42.24 -45.29 -9.74
N PRO A 10 41.17 -44.50 -10.00
CA PRO A 10 41.33 -43.16 -10.56
C PRO A 10 41.98 -42.23 -9.52
N LYS A 11 42.98 -41.46 -9.96
CA LYS A 11 43.63 -40.42 -9.15
C LYS A 11 42.59 -39.36 -8.80
N PHE A 12 42.24 -39.24 -7.53
CA PHE A 12 41.54 -38.06 -7.01
C PHE A 12 42.48 -36.86 -7.14
N SER A 13 42.31 -36.06 -8.20
CA SER A 13 42.81 -34.69 -8.22
C SER A 13 41.95 -33.89 -7.26
N SER A 14 42.55 -33.42 -6.17
CA SER A 14 41.96 -32.44 -5.28
C SER A 14 41.84 -31.12 -6.03
N GLU A 15 40.70 -30.90 -6.70
CA GLU A 15 40.27 -29.56 -7.11
C GLU A 15 39.64 -28.90 -5.90
N ASN A 16 40.51 -28.23 -5.14
CA ASN A 16 40.11 -27.27 -4.13
C ASN A 16 39.26 -26.17 -4.80
N GLY A 17 38.06 -25.98 -4.25
CA GLY A 17 37.36 -24.72 -4.09
C GLY A 17 37.33 -23.77 -5.28
N ASN A 18 36.16 -23.64 -5.89
CA ASN A 18 35.67 -22.31 -6.24
C ASN A 18 34.22 -22.20 -5.77
N LEU A 19 34.06 -21.87 -4.49
CA LEU A 19 32.83 -21.35 -3.90
C LEU A 19 32.83 -19.81 -3.99
N ASP A 20 33.33 -19.28 -5.11
CA ASP A 20 33.49 -17.85 -5.34
C ASP A 20 32.49 -17.33 -6.39
N ASP A 21 31.37 -18.02 -6.59
CA ASP A 21 30.23 -17.52 -7.38
C ASP A 21 29.34 -16.54 -6.60
N ALA A 22 29.75 -16.13 -5.40
CA ALA A 22 29.28 -14.89 -4.80
C ALA A 22 30.05 -13.74 -5.44
N ALA A 23 29.71 -13.42 -6.70
CA ALA A 23 30.04 -12.14 -7.28
C ALA A 23 29.56 -11.07 -6.30
N SER A 24 30.51 -10.48 -5.58
CA SER A 24 30.34 -9.30 -4.75
C SER A 24 29.70 -8.23 -5.65
N MET A 25 28.38 -8.10 -5.61
CA MET A 25 27.68 -7.05 -6.34
C MET A 25 28.33 -5.72 -5.95
N ASP A 26 28.75 -4.95 -6.94
CA ASP A 26 29.26 -3.59 -6.72
C ASP A 26 28.19 -2.81 -5.95
N PRO A 27 28.48 -2.28 -4.74
CA PRO A 27 27.50 -1.49 -3.99
C PRO A 27 26.92 -0.33 -4.81
N ALA A 28 27.68 0.23 -5.76
CA ALA A 28 27.16 1.25 -6.65
C ALA A 28 26.18 0.69 -7.70
N GLU A 29 26.36 -0.55 -8.14
CA GLU A 29 25.40 -1.26 -9.00
C GLU A 29 24.11 -1.58 -8.27
N GLU A 30 24.20 -2.03 -7.01
CA GLU A 30 23.04 -2.27 -6.16
C GLU A 30 22.23 -0.98 -5.93
N ILE A 31 22.91 0.15 -5.66
CA ILE A 31 22.28 1.47 -5.55
C ILE A 31 21.60 1.87 -6.86
N ARG A 32 22.25 1.67 -8.02
CA ARG A 32 21.66 1.96 -9.34
C ARG A 32 20.42 1.10 -9.61
N ASN A 33 20.47 -0.19 -9.27
CA ASN A 33 19.37 -1.11 -9.46
C ASN A 33 18.18 -0.76 -8.56
N SER A 34 18.44 -0.48 -7.28
CA SER A 34 17.42 -0.04 -6.33
C SER A 34 16.73 1.26 -6.78
N LYS A 35 17.49 2.23 -7.30
CA LYS A 35 16.93 3.46 -7.88
C LYS A 35 16.00 3.18 -9.06
N ARG A 36 16.43 2.34 -10.01
CA ARG A 36 15.61 1.94 -11.17
C ARG A 36 14.33 1.23 -10.75
N GLN A 37 14.42 0.32 -9.78
CA GLN A 37 13.25 -0.39 -9.26
C GLN A 37 12.27 0.58 -8.60
N LYS A 38 12.76 1.53 -7.80
CA LYS A 38 11.93 2.57 -7.19
C LYS A 38 11.26 3.46 -8.23
N GLU A 39 11.99 3.87 -9.27
CA GLU A 39 11.44 4.64 -10.38
C GLU A 39 10.34 3.86 -11.13
N HIS A 40 10.54 2.57 -11.34
CA HIS A 40 9.54 1.71 -11.96
C HIS A 40 8.27 1.58 -11.11
N ILE A 41 8.41 1.37 -9.79
CA ILE A 41 7.29 1.31 -8.84
C ILE A 41 6.53 2.64 -8.84
N ASN A 42 7.24 3.77 -8.82
CA ASN A 42 6.60 5.09 -8.87
C ASN A 42 5.83 5.29 -10.18
N MET A 43 6.40 4.90 -11.31
CA MET A 43 5.73 4.98 -12.61
C MET A 43 4.44 4.16 -12.62
N LEU A 44 4.48 2.91 -12.13
CA LEU A 44 3.28 2.08 -12.01
C LEU A 44 2.23 2.72 -11.10
N SER A 45 2.65 3.29 -9.97
CA SER A 45 1.75 4.02 -9.07
C SER A 45 1.08 5.20 -9.77
N TYR A 46 1.82 5.96 -10.60
CA TYR A 46 1.22 7.06 -11.37
C TYR A 46 0.22 6.59 -12.40
N VAL A 47 0.45 5.44 -13.04
CA VAL A 47 -0.54 4.83 -13.95
C VAL A 47 -1.81 4.49 -13.18
N CYS A 48 -1.69 3.82 -12.03
CA CYS A 48 -2.83 3.49 -11.17
C CYS A 48 -3.57 4.73 -10.65
N ASP A 49 -2.84 5.77 -10.22
CA ASP A 49 -3.42 7.05 -9.79
C ASP A 49 -4.21 7.75 -10.90
N SER A 50 -3.96 7.37 -12.15
CA SER A 50 -4.56 7.98 -13.33
C SER A 50 -5.65 7.12 -13.97
N GLU A 51 -6.01 5.99 -13.37
CA GLU A 51 -7.08 5.11 -13.86
C GLU A 51 -8.46 5.78 -13.71
N TYR A 52 -8.66 6.60 -12.67
CA TYR A 52 -9.91 7.33 -12.42
C TYR A 52 -9.67 8.66 -11.69
N GLY A 53 -10.26 9.74 -12.19
CA GLY A 53 -10.23 11.06 -11.56
C GLY A 53 -9.19 11.98 -12.19
N ILE A 54 -8.68 12.94 -11.41
CA ILE A 54 -7.68 13.89 -11.91
C ILE A 54 -6.28 13.38 -11.56
N PRO A 55 -5.47 12.96 -12.56
CA PRO A 55 -4.11 12.51 -12.31
C PRO A 55 -3.26 13.62 -11.68
N ARG A 56 -2.43 13.28 -10.68
CA ARG A 56 -1.50 14.23 -10.07
C ARG A 56 -0.18 14.32 -10.84
N MET A 57 0.22 13.20 -11.43
CA MET A 57 1.48 13.02 -12.14
C MET A 57 1.23 12.20 -13.40
N CYS A 58 1.95 12.53 -14.46
CA CYS A 58 2.01 11.71 -15.67
C CYS A 58 3.03 10.57 -15.47
N PRO A 59 2.86 9.40 -16.11
CA PRO A 59 3.82 8.29 -16.02
C PRO A 59 5.27 8.65 -16.38
N CYS A 60 5.48 9.69 -17.20
CA CYS A 60 6.80 10.25 -17.51
C CYS A 60 7.44 11.06 -16.36
N GLY A 61 6.78 11.19 -15.21
CA GLY A 61 7.21 12.02 -14.08
C GLY A 61 6.90 13.52 -14.24
N GLY A 62 6.21 13.92 -15.31
CA GLY A 62 5.72 15.29 -15.49
C GLY A 62 4.54 15.58 -14.56
N ARG A 63 4.49 16.79 -13.98
CA ARG A 63 3.29 17.25 -13.26
C ARG A 63 2.15 17.52 -14.23
N ILE A 64 0.92 17.34 -13.77
CA ILE A 64 -0.29 17.74 -14.49
C ILE A 64 -0.58 19.24 -14.24
N ILE A 65 -0.93 19.97 -15.30
CA ILE A 65 -1.24 21.40 -15.30
C ILE A 65 -2.66 21.64 -15.84
N ASP A 66 -3.31 22.73 -15.41
CA ASP A 66 -4.56 23.22 -16.01
C ASP A 66 -4.22 24.01 -17.29
N GLU A 67 -4.33 23.33 -18.43
CA GLU A 67 -4.18 23.92 -19.75
C GLU A 67 -5.50 24.59 -20.15
N VAL A 68 -5.47 25.92 -20.26
CA VAL A 68 -6.53 26.67 -20.95
C VAL A 68 -6.10 26.88 -22.39
N ARG A 69 -6.77 26.24 -23.35
CA ARG A 69 -6.53 26.52 -24.77
C ARG A 69 -6.87 27.98 -25.06
N ARG A 70 -5.90 28.70 -25.63
CA ARG A 70 -6.14 30.05 -26.13
C ARG A 70 -7.13 29.98 -27.29
N ARG A 71 -7.95 31.03 -27.41
CA ARG A 71 -8.99 31.20 -28.43
C ARG A 71 -8.41 30.94 -29.83
N ASP A 72 -8.82 29.86 -30.46
CA ASP A 72 -8.78 29.77 -31.93
C ASP A 72 -9.81 30.76 -32.46
N ASP A 73 -9.53 31.39 -33.60
CA ASP A 73 -10.33 32.42 -34.27
C ASP A 73 -11.77 31.97 -34.60
N TYR A 74 -12.07 30.68 -34.43
CA TYR A 74 -13.36 30.04 -34.65
C TYR A 74 -14.04 29.52 -33.38
N ASP A 75 -13.39 29.56 -32.20
CA ASP A 75 -13.96 29.08 -30.93
C ASP A 75 -14.56 30.26 -30.15
N THR A 76 -15.88 30.44 -30.24
CA THR A 76 -16.63 31.53 -29.58
C THR A 76 -16.88 31.27 -28.09
N LEU A 77 -16.53 30.07 -27.59
CA LEU A 77 -16.73 29.66 -26.22
C LEU A 77 -15.54 30.07 -25.32
N PRO A 78 -15.75 30.21 -24.00
CA PRO A 78 -14.64 30.31 -23.04
C PRO A 78 -13.68 29.14 -23.29
N GLY A 79 -12.39 29.43 -23.49
CA GLY A 79 -11.41 28.48 -24.02
C GLY A 79 -11.46 27.09 -23.36
N LYS A 80 -11.37 26.04 -24.19
CA LYS A 80 -11.42 24.63 -23.75
C LYS A 80 -10.31 24.36 -22.73
N ARG A 81 -10.66 23.69 -21.63
CA ARG A 81 -9.73 23.36 -20.54
C ARG A 81 -9.36 21.88 -20.51
N PHE A 82 -8.12 21.60 -20.17
CA PHE A 82 -7.56 20.26 -20.10
C PHE A 82 -6.66 20.12 -18.87
N PHE A 83 -6.64 18.92 -18.28
CA PHE A 83 -5.56 18.47 -17.42
C PHE A 83 -4.48 17.85 -18.30
N THR A 84 -3.34 18.53 -18.39
CA THR A 84 -2.28 18.19 -19.36
C THR A 84 -0.96 17.97 -18.66
N CYS A 85 -0.17 17.00 -19.12
CA CYS A 85 1.21 16.83 -18.67
C CYS A 85 2.04 18.07 -19.04
N LYS A 86 2.88 18.58 -18.13
CA LYS A 86 3.80 19.69 -18.44
C LYS A 86 4.76 19.40 -19.61
N ASN A 87 5.05 18.11 -19.82
CA ASN A 87 5.95 17.61 -20.87
C ASN A 87 5.14 17.04 -22.04
N TYR A 88 3.88 17.46 -22.22
CA TYR A 88 3.00 16.85 -23.21
C TYR A 88 3.58 16.94 -24.63
N GLU A 89 3.78 15.77 -25.22
CA GLU A 89 4.01 15.57 -26.64
C GLU A 89 2.77 14.87 -27.19
N ALA A 90 2.37 15.16 -28.44
CA ALA A 90 1.20 14.54 -29.06
C ALA A 90 1.48 13.09 -29.51
N ASP A 91 2.14 12.32 -28.66
CA ASP A 91 2.64 10.96 -28.88
C ASP A 91 1.68 9.87 -28.37
N GLY A 92 0.65 10.27 -27.62
CA GLY A 92 -0.31 9.36 -26.99
C GLY A 92 0.18 8.75 -25.68
N LEU A 93 1.38 9.09 -25.21
CA LEU A 93 1.97 8.60 -23.95
C LEU A 93 1.78 9.60 -22.80
N HIS A 94 1.53 10.87 -23.13
CA HIS A 94 1.32 11.93 -22.14
C HIS A 94 -0.16 12.22 -21.88
N TYR A 95 -0.49 12.43 -20.61
CA TYR A 95 -1.83 12.82 -20.20
C TYR A 95 -2.25 14.15 -20.81
N ARG A 96 -3.45 14.15 -21.41
CA ARG A 96 -4.19 15.33 -21.84
C ARG A 96 -5.68 15.03 -21.84
N GLN A 97 -6.32 15.22 -20.69
CA GLN A 97 -7.71 14.88 -20.45
C GLN A 97 -8.58 16.15 -20.41
N PRO A 98 -9.76 16.17 -21.05
CA PRO A 98 -10.71 17.28 -20.89
C PRO A 98 -11.06 17.52 -19.42
N TRP A 99 -11.07 18.79 -18.99
CA TRP A 99 -11.30 19.15 -17.59
C TRP A 99 -12.62 18.57 -17.04
N VAL A 100 -13.70 18.63 -17.83
CA VAL A 100 -15.03 18.14 -17.42
C VAL A 100 -15.02 16.65 -17.08
N LEU A 101 -14.30 15.83 -17.86
CA LEU A 101 -14.21 14.39 -17.59
C LEU A 101 -13.43 14.12 -16.30
N GLY A 102 -12.25 14.74 -16.15
CA GLY A 102 -11.45 14.55 -14.92
C GLY A 102 -12.18 15.00 -13.66
N VAL A 103 -12.90 16.12 -13.72
CA VAL A 103 -13.71 16.58 -12.58
C VAL A 103 -14.87 15.64 -12.29
N GLN A 104 -15.58 15.16 -13.31
CA GLN A 104 -16.68 14.22 -13.12
C GLN A 104 -16.21 12.92 -12.45
N GLU A 105 -15.14 12.32 -12.97
CA GLU A 105 -14.55 11.10 -12.41
C GLU A 105 -14.07 11.32 -10.96
N GLU A 106 -13.48 12.49 -10.67
CA GLU A 106 -13.01 12.81 -9.32
C GLU A 106 -14.19 13.03 -8.35
N ILE A 107 -15.29 13.63 -8.80
CA ILE A 107 -16.52 13.77 -8.00
C ILE A 107 -17.09 12.38 -7.68
N GLU A 108 -17.21 11.49 -8.65
CA GLU A 108 -17.71 10.13 -8.44
C GLU A 108 -16.84 9.35 -7.45
N ARG A 109 -15.51 9.43 -7.62
CA ARG A 109 -14.54 8.80 -6.72
C ARG A 109 -14.62 9.36 -5.29
N LEU A 110 -14.72 10.68 -5.14
CA LEU A 110 -14.84 11.32 -3.83
C LEU A 110 -16.18 11.00 -3.17
N THR A 111 -17.26 10.93 -3.94
CA THR A 111 -18.60 10.58 -3.45
C THR A 111 -18.59 9.19 -2.84
N LYS A 112 -18.05 8.20 -3.55
CA LYS A 112 -17.91 6.84 -3.04
C LYS A 112 -17.10 6.77 -1.73
N ARG A 113 -15.99 7.50 -1.64
CA ARG A 113 -15.17 7.54 -0.42
C ARG A 113 -15.88 8.19 0.76
N VAL A 114 -16.77 9.16 0.51
CA VAL A 114 -17.59 9.78 1.55
C VAL A 114 -18.64 8.79 2.04
N GLU A 115 -19.31 8.06 1.14
CA GLU A 115 -20.26 7.01 1.49
C GLU A 115 -19.59 5.91 2.35
N GLU A 116 -18.43 5.41 1.94
CA GLU A 116 -17.64 4.44 2.70
C GLU A 116 -17.25 4.96 4.09
N ALA A 117 -16.87 6.24 4.20
CA ALA A 117 -16.54 6.86 5.48
C ALA A 117 -17.76 6.99 6.39
N GLU A 118 -18.93 7.31 5.84
CA GLU A 118 -20.20 7.38 6.58
C GLU A 118 -20.56 6.01 7.18
N GLU A 119 -20.42 4.92 6.41
CA GLU A 119 -20.64 3.56 6.91
C GLU A 119 -19.72 3.22 8.08
N VAL A 120 -18.43 3.57 7.99
CA VAL A 120 -17.47 3.36 9.08
C VAL A 120 -17.86 4.15 10.33
N MET A 121 -18.31 5.41 10.17
CA MET A 121 -18.75 6.24 11.30
C MET A 121 -19.99 5.68 11.99
N LEU A 122 -20.95 5.16 11.23
CA LEU A 122 -22.14 4.49 11.76
C LEU A 122 -21.75 3.21 12.52
N GLY A 123 -20.81 2.44 11.96
CA GLY A 123 -20.24 1.25 12.61
C GLY A 123 -19.56 1.57 13.94
N ALA A 124 -18.70 2.58 13.97
CA ALA A 124 -18.02 3.04 15.19
C ALA A 124 -19.03 3.45 16.28
N SER A 125 -20.05 4.22 15.91
CA SER A 125 -21.10 4.66 16.85
C SER A 125 -21.90 3.48 17.43
N ASN A 126 -22.06 2.38 16.68
CA ASN A 126 -22.70 1.17 17.18
C ASN A 126 -21.82 0.42 18.17
N LEU A 127 -20.51 0.31 17.87
CA LEU A 127 -19.52 -0.32 18.73
C LEU A 127 -19.37 0.44 20.05
N ASP A 128 -19.34 1.78 20.03
CA ASP A 128 -19.28 2.60 21.24
C ASP A 128 -20.44 2.27 22.18
N ARG A 129 -21.67 2.16 21.64
CA ARG A 129 -22.84 1.75 22.42
C ARG A 129 -22.76 0.33 22.98
N GLN A 130 -22.06 -0.58 22.30
CA GLN A 130 -21.83 -1.93 22.80
C GLN A 130 -20.81 -1.92 23.94
N ILE A 131 -19.75 -1.12 23.79
CA ILE A 131 -18.72 -0.92 24.82
C ILE A 131 -19.38 -0.37 26.09
N ASP A 132 -20.16 0.71 26.00
CA ASP A 132 -20.86 1.29 27.16
C ASP A 132 -21.70 0.23 27.92
N ARG A 133 -22.44 -0.61 27.17
CA ARG A 133 -23.26 -1.67 27.78
C ARG A 133 -22.40 -2.74 28.45
N LEU A 134 -21.31 -3.15 27.82
CA LEU A 134 -20.39 -4.14 28.38
C LEU A 134 -19.68 -3.60 29.62
N GLU A 135 -19.29 -2.33 29.62
CA GLU A 135 -18.69 -1.67 30.78
C GLU A 135 -19.65 -1.66 31.98
N GLU A 136 -20.94 -1.35 31.77
CA GLU A 136 -21.94 -1.42 32.83
C GLU A 136 -22.19 -2.85 33.33
N GLN A 137 -22.21 -3.84 32.44
CA GLN A 137 -22.31 -5.24 32.85
C GLN A 137 -21.10 -5.67 33.69
N VAL A 138 -19.89 -5.28 33.28
CA VAL A 138 -18.66 -5.60 34.04
C VAL A 138 -18.71 -4.97 35.43
N LYS A 139 -19.09 -3.69 35.55
CA LYS A 139 -19.24 -3.02 36.86
C LYS A 139 -20.19 -3.79 37.78
N LEU A 140 -21.37 -4.17 37.29
CA LEU A 140 -22.36 -4.89 38.08
C LEU A 140 -21.88 -6.28 38.49
N LEU A 141 -21.20 -7.02 37.60
CA LEU A 141 -20.62 -8.31 37.94
C LEU A 141 -19.51 -8.17 38.99
N THR A 142 -18.68 -7.12 38.91
CA THR A 142 -17.64 -6.85 39.91
C THR A 142 -18.25 -6.64 41.29
N GLU A 143 -19.30 -5.81 41.41
CA GLU A 143 -20.00 -5.59 42.67
C GLU A 143 -20.60 -6.90 43.25
N GLN A 144 -21.14 -7.75 42.40
CA GLN A 144 -21.68 -9.05 42.81
C GLN A 144 -20.59 -10.00 43.32
N VAL A 145 -19.43 -10.03 42.65
CA VAL A 145 -18.28 -10.82 43.08
C VAL A 145 -17.81 -10.35 44.46
N ASP A 146 -17.63 -9.04 44.65
CA ASP A 146 -17.19 -8.47 45.94
C ASP A 146 -18.15 -8.85 47.07
N PHE A 147 -19.46 -8.75 46.84
CA PHE A 147 -20.48 -9.14 47.82
C PHE A 147 -20.42 -10.63 48.18
N LEU A 148 -20.28 -11.51 47.19
CA LEU A 148 -20.16 -12.95 47.40
C LEU A 148 -18.86 -13.30 48.14
N THR A 149 -17.75 -12.62 47.84
CA THR A 149 -16.48 -12.80 48.54
C THR A 149 -16.62 -12.52 50.04
N VAL A 150 -17.32 -11.44 50.43
CA VAL A 150 -17.58 -11.14 51.85
C VAL A 150 -18.44 -12.21 52.52
N GLN A 151 -19.48 -12.70 51.83
CA GLN A 151 -20.33 -13.76 52.37
C GLN A 151 -19.56 -15.07 52.58
N VAL A 152 -18.75 -15.48 51.61
CA VAL A 152 -17.90 -16.67 51.73
C VAL A 152 -16.96 -16.54 52.92
N ALA A 153 -16.25 -15.41 53.06
CA ALA A 153 -15.35 -15.19 54.19
C ALA A 153 -16.07 -15.20 55.56
N THR A 154 -17.34 -14.75 55.59
CA THR A 154 -18.16 -14.80 56.81
C THR A 154 -18.58 -16.23 57.14
N LEU A 155 -19.02 -17.00 56.14
CA LEU A 155 -19.41 -18.40 56.31
C LEU A 155 -18.22 -19.27 56.70
N GLU A 156 -17.04 -19.03 56.13
CA GLU A 156 -15.81 -19.74 56.49
C GLU A 156 -15.49 -19.57 57.99
N LYS A 157 -15.61 -18.35 58.54
CA LYS A 157 -15.43 -18.14 59.99
C LYS A 157 -16.46 -18.91 60.81
N VAL A 158 -17.74 -18.86 60.44
CA VAL A 158 -18.81 -19.53 61.21
C VAL A 158 -18.71 -21.06 61.15
N CYS A 159 -18.23 -21.62 60.05
CA CYS A 159 -18.17 -23.07 59.85
C CYS A 159 -16.89 -23.74 60.37
N PHE A 160 -15.80 -22.97 60.53
CA PHE A 160 -14.48 -23.53 60.86
C PHE A 160 -13.81 -22.94 62.12
N ASP A 161 -14.41 -21.93 62.77
CA ASP A 161 -14.11 -21.55 64.17
C ASP A 161 -14.93 -22.39 65.16
#